data_AF-A0A7W1W4R0-F1
#
_entry.id   AF-A0A7W1W4R0-F1
#
_cell.length_a   1.000
_cell.length_b   1.000
_cell.length_c   1.000
_cell.angle_alpha   90.00
_cell.angle_beta   90.00
_cell.angle_gamma   90.00
#
_symmetry.space_group_name_H-M   'P 1'
#
loop_
_entity.id
_entity.type
_entity.pdbx_description
1 polymer ?
#
loop_
_entity_poly.entity_id
_entity_poly.type
_entity_poly.pdbx_seq_one_letter_code
_entity_poly.pdbx_strand_id
1 'polypeptide(L)'
;MSKINFKLKFESGTLILEGASEIDVVPKAFVWDERTRHFRAPAYKYREIIKEFIHTKTAYEDEAKKYQTFDFKQKFHIEPRPY
;
A
#
# COMPACT_ATOMS: atom_id res chain seq x y z
N MET A 1 16.30 -11.02 15.02
CA MET A 1 15.53 -9.82 14.62
C MET A 1 14.10 -10.25 14.38
N SER A 2 13.17 -9.79 15.22
CA SER A 2 11.73 -10.00 15.03
C SER A 2 11.33 -9.41 13.67
N LYS A 3 10.67 -10.22 12.85
CA LYS A 3 10.20 -9.79 11.54
C LYS A 3 9.05 -8.82 11.77
N ILE A 4 9.34 -7.52 11.69
CA ILE A 4 8.31 -6.47 11.69
C ILE A 4 7.40 -6.75 10.49
N ASN A 5 6.11 -6.98 10.75
CA ASN A 5 5.12 -7.24 9.72
C ASN A 5 4.09 -6.13 9.74
N PHE A 6 4.35 -5.06 8.99
CA PHE A 6 3.41 -3.96 8.88
C PHE A 6 2.23 -4.33 7.99
N LYS A 7 1.02 -3.90 8.36
CA LYS A 7 -0.17 -4.02 7.51
C LYS A 7 -0.68 -2.64 7.13
N LEU A 8 -0.72 -2.37 5.83
CA LEU A 8 -1.25 -1.14 5.28
C LEU A 8 -2.74 -1.32 4.98
N LYS A 9 -3.59 -0.53 5.62
CA LYS A 9 -5.05 -0.58 5.46
C LYS A 9 -5.61 0.76 4.99
N PHE A 10 -6.75 0.72 4.31
CA PHE A 10 -7.54 1.92 3.98
C PHE A 10 -8.72 2.05 4.95
N GLU A 11 -8.89 3.23 5.53
CA GLU A 11 -10.00 3.58 6.41
C GLU A 11 -10.45 5.02 6.14
N SER A 12 -11.71 5.20 5.70
CA SER A 12 -12.39 6.50 5.61
C SER A 12 -11.59 7.63 4.92
N GLY A 13 -10.87 7.32 3.82
CA GLY A 13 -10.07 8.30 3.08
C GLY A 13 -8.62 8.46 3.60
N THR A 14 -8.24 7.69 4.60
CA THR A 14 -6.89 7.61 5.15
C THR A 14 -6.31 6.21 5.00
N LEU A 15 -4.98 6.13 5.08
CA LEU A 15 -4.23 4.89 5.22
C LEU A 15 -3.80 4.74 6.67
N ILE A 16 -3.91 3.53 7.18
CA ILE A 16 -3.50 3.15 8.52
C ILE A 16 -2.38 2.14 8.42
N LEU A 17 -1.36 2.29 9.25
CA LEU A 17 -0.30 1.29 9.39
C LEU A 17 -0.47 0.56 10.72
N GLU A 18 -0.90 -0.69 10.66
CA GLU A 18 -0.97 -1.58 11.81
C GLU A 18 0.36 -2.32 12.01
N GLY A 19 0.65 -2.67 13.27
CA GLY A 19 1.89 -3.36 13.65
C GLY A 19 3.11 -2.45 13.80
N ALA A 20 2.94 -1.13 13.61
CA ALA A 20 3.94 -0.11 13.88
C ALA A 20 3.71 0.54 15.25
N SER A 21 4.79 0.71 16.00
CA SER A 21 4.90 1.51 17.22
C SER A 21 5.41 2.91 16.90
N GLU A 22 5.13 3.90 17.75
CA GLU A 22 5.55 5.30 17.57
C GLU A 22 7.05 5.49 17.33
N ILE A 23 7.88 4.56 17.83
CA ILE A 23 9.35 4.57 17.67
C ILE A 23 9.83 3.92 16.36
N ASP A 24 8.95 3.27 15.60
CA ASP A 24 9.31 2.58 14.38
C ASP A 24 9.55 3.56 13.23
N VAL A 25 10.51 3.21 12.37
CA VAL A 25 10.79 3.98 11.15
C VAL A 25 9.76 3.61 10.08
N VAL A 26 8.83 4.53 9.84
CA VAL A 26 7.75 4.40 8.85
C VAL A 26 7.89 5.45 7.73
N PRO A 27 7.22 5.28 6.58
CA PRO A 27 7.22 6.26 5.50
C PRO A 27 6.81 7.67 5.96
N LYS A 28 7.46 8.70 5.40
CA LYS A 28 7.34 10.09 5.87
C LYS A 28 5.93 10.69 5.81
N ALA A 29 5.07 10.13 4.97
CA ALA A 29 3.69 10.57 4.84
C ALA A 29 2.81 10.20 6.04
N PHE A 30 3.27 9.28 6.90
CA PHE A 30 2.57 8.86 8.10
C PHE A 30 2.80 9.81 9.27
N VAL A 31 1.74 10.08 10.01
CA VAL A 31 1.74 10.83 11.26
C VAL A 31 1.13 9.96 12.35
N TRP A 32 1.73 9.95 13.54
CA TRP A 32 1.18 9.23 14.68
C TRP A 32 -0.14 9.88 15.12
N ASP A 33 -1.21 9.09 15.16
CA ASP A 33 -2.50 9.50 15.71
C ASP A 33 -2.63 8.91 17.13
N GLU A 34 -2.39 9.74 18.15
CA GLU A 34 -2.46 9.36 19.56
C GLU A 34 -3.84 8.77 19.95
N ARG A 35 -4.91 9.21 19.28
CA ARG A 35 -6.28 8.82 19.63
C ARG A 35 -6.57 7.38 19.25
N THR A 36 -5.95 6.91 18.17
CA THR A 36 -6.08 5.54 17.68
C THR A 36 -4.86 4.69 17.93
N ARG A 37 -3.73 5.28 18.34
CA ARG A 37 -2.42 4.63 18.51
C ARG A 37 -1.95 3.91 17.25
N HIS A 38 -2.18 4.56 16.11
CA HIS A 38 -1.76 4.08 14.81
C HIS A 38 -1.19 5.23 14.00
N PHE A 39 -0.31 4.91 13.06
CA PHE A 39 0.09 5.88 12.05
C PHE A 39 -1.01 6.04 11.01
N ARG A 40 -1.34 7.31 10.69
CA ARG A 40 -2.30 7.69 9.65
C ARG A 40 -1.67 8.56 8.58
N ALA A 41 -2.09 8.37 7.34
CA ALA A 41 -1.72 9.21 6.20
C ALA A 41 -2.93 9.44 5.28
N PRO A 42 -3.03 10.56 4.54
CA PRO A 42 -4.08 10.72 3.53
C PRO A 42 -3.98 9.64 2.43
N ALA A 43 -5.11 9.08 1.98
CA ALA A 43 -5.08 7.95 1.04
C ALA A 43 -4.46 8.26 -0.33
N TYR A 44 -4.51 9.52 -0.79
CA TYR A 44 -3.87 9.92 -2.05
C TYR A 44 -2.34 9.80 -2.00
N LYS A 45 -1.74 9.69 -0.80
CA LYS A 45 -0.30 9.45 -0.60
C LYS A 45 0.11 7.98 -0.78
N TYR A 46 -0.83 7.07 -1.05
CA TYR A 46 -0.59 5.64 -1.21
C TYR A 46 0.63 5.31 -2.08
N ARG A 47 0.74 5.90 -3.28
CA ARG A 47 1.86 5.63 -4.19
C ARG A 47 3.22 6.05 -3.62
N GLU A 48 3.26 7.16 -2.88
CA GLU A 48 4.48 7.66 -2.23
C GLU A 48 4.93 6.70 -1.13
N ILE A 49 3.99 6.28 -0.27
CA ILE A 49 4.20 5.32 0.83
C ILE A 49 4.73 3.98 0.30
N ILE A 50 4.07 3.42 -0.73
CA ILE A 50 4.47 2.15 -1.34
C ILE A 50 5.88 2.24 -1.94
N LYS A 51 6.20 3.33 -2.63
CA LYS A 51 7.54 3.55 -3.18
C LYS A 51 8.59 3.60 -2.09
N GLU A 52 8.30 4.24 -0.96
CA GLU A 52 9.24 4.32 0.16
C GLU A 52 9.47 2.95 0.79
N PHE A 53 8.41 2.18 1.07
CA PHE A 53 8.56 0.81 1.56
C PHE A 53 9.41 -0.08 0.66
N ILE A 54 9.21 0.02 -0.66
CA ILE A 54 10.02 -0.72 -1.65
C ILE A 54 11.47 -0.24 -1.61
N HIS A 55 11.71 1.07 -1.56
CA HIS A 55 13.05 1.64 -1.54
C HIS A 55 13.83 1.23 -0.28
N THR A 56 13.18 1.24 0.88
CA THR A 56 13.78 0.86 2.17
C THR A 56 13.82 -0.66 2.39
N LYS A 57 13.21 -1.45 1.49
CA LYS A 57 13.04 -2.91 1.63
C LYS A 57 12.35 -3.30 2.95
N THR A 58 11.48 -2.44 3.45
CA THR A 58 10.69 -2.72 4.64
C THR A 58 9.62 -3.74 4.29
N ALA A 59 9.48 -4.80 5.09
CA ALA A 59 8.43 -5.80 4.90
C ALA A 59 7.06 -5.23 5.29
N TYR A 60 6.09 -5.35 4.39
CA TYR A 60 4.71 -4.94 4.65
C TYR A 60 3.72 -5.79 3.84
N GLU A 61 2.49 -5.87 4.33
CA GLU A 61 1.32 -6.44 3.67
C GLU A 61 0.38 -5.31 3.23
N ASP A 62 -0.05 -5.34 1.97
CA ASP A 62 -0.89 -4.31 1.38
C ASP A 62 -2.36 -4.76 1.31
N GLU A 63 -3.14 -4.40 2.33
CA GLU A 63 -4.59 -4.63 2.41
C GLU A 63 -5.39 -3.39 1.96
N ALA A 64 -4.71 -2.25 1.72
CA ALA A 64 -5.32 -1.03 1.20
C ALA A 64 -5.66 -1.15 -0.29
N LYS A 65 -4.85 -1.93 -1.03
CA LYS A 65 -5.07 -2.28 -2.42
C LYS A 65 -6.32 -3.18 -2.59
N LYS A 66 -7.44 -2.55 -2.95
CA LYS A 66 -8.72 -3.24 -3.25
C LYS A 66 -9.18 -3.13 -4.70
N TYR A 67 -8.32 -2.67 -5.62
CA TYR A 67 -8.68 -2.65 -7.02
C TYR A 67 -8.79 -4.07 -7.58
N GLN A 68 -9.79 -4.29 -8.44
CA GLN A 68 -9.95 -5.57 -9.13
C GLN A 68 -8.77 -5.76 -10.08
N THR A 69 -8.05 -6.87 -9.90
CA THR A 69 -7.09 -7.35 -10.89
C THR A 69 -7.88 -8.03 -12.00
N PHE A 70 -7.90 -7.40 -13.17
CA PHE A 70 -8.51 -8.01 -14.34
C PHE A 70 -7.56 -9.02 -14.97
N ASP A 71 -8.00 -10.27 -15.05
CA ASP A 71 -7.39 -11.28 -15.91
C ASP A 71 -8.07 -11.20 -17.29
N PHE A 72 -7.59 -10.26 -18.11
CA PHE A 72 -8.08 -10.13 -19.48
C PHE A 72 -7.51 -11.27 -20.33
N LYS A 73 -8.24 -12.38 -20.42
CA LYS A 73 -7.95 -13.42 -21.40
C LYS A 73 -8.26 -12.91 -22.79
N GLN A 74 -7.27 -12.98 -23.68
CA GLN A 74 -7.46 -12.65 -25.10
C GLN A 74 -8.55 -13.56 -25.68
N LYS A 75 -9.71 -12.99 -26.00
CA LYS A 75 -10.87 -13.73 -26.51
C LYS A 75 -10.78 -14.04 -28.01
N PHE A 76 -10.00 -13.26 -28.75
CA PHE A 76 -9.93 -13.34 -30.21
C PHE A 76 -8.48 -13.30 -30.68
N HIS A 77 -8.13 -14.24 -31.55
CA HIS A 77 -6.94 -14.13 -32.39
C HIS A 77 -7.34 -13.34 -33.62
N ILE A 78 -7.10 -12.03 -33.61
CA ILE A 78 -7.44 -11.15 -34.73
C ILE A 78 -6.21 -11.08 -35.64
N GLU A 79 -6.35 -11.52 -36.88
CA GLU A 79 -5.29 -11.34 -37.88
C GLU A 79 -5.19 -9.86 -38.29
N PRO A 80 -3.96 -9.32 -38.49
CA PRO A 80 -3.77 -7.95 -38.95
C PRO A 80 -4.47 -7.72 -40.29
N ARG A 81 -5.03 -6.51 -40.49
CA ARG A 81 -5.56 -6.16 -41.81
C ARG A 81 -4.44 -6.09 -42.84
N PRO A 82 -4.62 -6.64 -44.05
CA PRO A 82 -3.65 -6.49 -45.13
C PRO A 82 -3.59 -5.02 -45.58
N TYR A 83 -2.37 -4.60 -45.96
CA TYR A 83 -2.06 -3.30 -46.56
C TYR A 83 -2.01 -3.39 -48.08
#